data_AF-C7GZP8-F1
#
_entry.id   AF-C7GZP8-F1
#
_cell.length_a   1.000
_cell.length_b   1.000
_cell.length_c   1.000
_cell.angle_alpha   90.00
_cell.angle_beta   90.00
_cell.angle_gamma   90.00
#
_symmetry.space_group_name_H-M   'P 1'
#
loop_
_entity.id
_entity.type
_entity.pdbx_description
1 polymer ?
#
loop_
_entity_poly.entity_id
_entity_poly.type
_entity_poly.pdbx_seq_one_letter_code
_entity_poly.pdbx_strand_id
1 'polypeptide(L)'
;MYNKFGRGKEGAKENKIKNKREQVFKLNESGNVKSTRDLENNINVLARDTSGDMKIDRQKWIDMVVALGGVHNADGLNWGKVNVGRLKFHTAGISLPDDCSTFFRFFKGEIYGCESLNTSDVINMSFMFRWTAKADPNVSNWNTSKVINMAEMFFWAHKARPNVYNWDTSKVTNMQFMFCNAGNAEPNVSNWNISNVINMERMFTNTRVVSLDLSKWRLNKELLNNSKNAANMFNSCNQLKWLKTPTGLRTVIRVAKGDFKIVKLKKYNQVMIEKESQSLNDEYEINKDGDSEAIYHIYNKNVYAGVTFDKNGGEEEAWFNHEIVRRGLPFYYTGRLPSENPKKKGYCLGGWAYAQVAAEPEFLPSTKVWEDMTVYAVYKLDTPKLIMKVKAKKINRGRKKLRGFIVGKITLPLKGEVFFRLRGFKKVKGKRHYGIMLYKNIYWLGTKIIPPASSDII
;
A
#
# COMPACT_ATOMS: atom_id res chain seq x y z
N MET A 1 13.91 7.02 96.37
CA MET A 1 12.99 6.10 95.67
C MET A 1 13.42 5.98 94.21
N TYR A 2 13.76 4.74 93.84
CA TYR A 2 14.07 4.14 92.54
C TYR A 2 14.22 4.95 91.23
N ASN A 3 15.35 4.64 90.57
CA ASN A 3 15.75 4.82 89.16
C ASN A 3 14.80 4.17 88.13
N LYS A 4 14.65 4.74 86.91
CA LYS A 4 15.25 4.21 85.64
C LYS A 4 14.69 4.87 84.37
N PHE A 5 15.62 5.44 83.59
CA PHE A 5 15.79 5.39 82.13
C PHE A 5 14.76 4.66 81.25
N GLY A 6 14.25 5.38 80.24
CA GLY A 6 14.61 5.13 78.84
C GLY A 6 13.82 4.09 78.01
N ARG A 7 13.64 4.46 76.73
CA ARG A 7 13.36 3.68 75.51
C ARG A 7 11.90 3.47 75.09
N GLY A 8 11.57 4.12 73.97
CA GLY A 8 11.13 3.40 72.78
C GLY A 8 9.64 3.47 72.43
N LYS A 9 9.21 4.59 71.81
CA LYS A 9 8.04 4.59 70.91
C LYS A 9 8.30 5.43 69.65
N GLU A 10 9.43 5.18 68.99
CA GLU A 10 9.69 5.59 67.60
C GLU A 10 9.67 4.40 66.62
N GLY A 11 9.17 3.23 67.05
CA GLY A 11 9.21 2.00 66.23
C GLY A 11 7.94 1.66 65.44
N ALA A 12 6.92 2.53 65.37
CA ALA A 12 5.59 2.15 64.85
C ALA A 12 5.14 2.88 63.58
N LYS A 13 6.00 3.73 62.97
CA LYS A 13 5.71 4.38 61.68
C LYS A 13 6.66 4.00 60.53
N GLU A 14 7.72 3.23 60.78
CA GLU A 14 8.67 2.82 59.72
C GLU A 14 8.37 1.47 59.05
N ASN A 15 7.38 0.69 59.53
CA ASN A 15 7.12 -0.67 59.02
C ASN A 15 5.87 -0.81 58.13
N LYS A 16 5.56 0.21 57.31
CA LYS A 16 4.60 0.08 56.19
C LYS A 16 5.11 0.57 54.83
N ILE A 17 6.43 0.72 54.67
CA ILE A 17 7.04 0.69 53.33
C ILE A 17 7.24 -0.80 52.98
N LYS A 18 6.15 -1.50 52.65
CA LYS A 18 6.26 -2.82 52.02
C LYS A 18 6.95 -2.61 50.67
N ASN A 19 8.24 -2.96 50.61
CA ASN A 19 9.01 -3.39 49.45
C ASN A 19 8.13 -3.72 48.22
N LYS A 20 7.80 -2.73 47.38
CA LYS A 20 7.34 -2.99 46.02
C LYS A 20 8.58 -3.30 45.18
N ARG A 21 9.11 -4.52 45.31
CA ARG A 21 10.18 -4.98 44.43
C ARG A 21 9.63 -5.07 43.00
N GLU A 22 10.42 -4.63 42.03
CA GLU A 22 10.13 -4.86 40.61
C GLU A 22 9.91 -6.35 40.37
N GLN A 23 8.82 -6.72 39.70
CA GLN A 23 8.56 -8.11 39.33
C GLN A 23 9.38 -8.41 38.07
N VAL A 24 10.20 -9.47 38.10
CA VAL A 24 11.08 -9.84 36.99
C VAL A 24 10.68 -11.22 36.47
N PHE A 25 10.47 -11.32 35.16
CA PHE A 25 10.11 -12.56 34.46
C PHE A 25 11.19 -12.88 33.43
N LYS A 26 11.70 -14.12 33.42
CA LYS A 26 12.53 -14.63 32.31
C LYS A 26 11.60 -14.98 31.15
N LEU A 27 11.90 -14.50 29.96
CA LEU A 27 11.08 -14.75 28.76
C LEU A 27 11.68 -15.81 27.83
N ASN A 28 12.84 -16.37 28.16
CA ASN A 28 13.43 -17.53 27.48
C ASN A 28 14.27 -18.38 28.45
N GLU A 29 14.70 -19.55 28.01
CA GLU A 29 15.44 -20.51 28.86
C GLU A 29 16.80 -19.97 29.29
N SER A 30 17.53 -19.32 28.38
CA SER A 30 18.81 -18.66 28.69
C SER A 30 18.65 -17.54 29.74
N GLY A 31 17.44 -17.00 29.89
CA GLY A 31 17.16 -15.84 30.72
C GLY A 31 17.81 -14.56 30.19
N ASN A 32 18.26 -14.54 28.94
CA ASN A 32 18.81 -13.36 28.29
C ASN A 32 17.72 -12.31 28.06
N VAL A 33 16.53 -12.74 27.62
CA VAL A 33 15.37 -11.86 27.46
C VAL A 33 14.55 -11.88 28.75
N LYS A 34 14.24 -10.69 29.28
CA LYS A 34 13.47 -10.53 30.51
C LYS A 34 12.42 -9.43 30.37
N SER A 35 11.37 -9.57 31.16
CA SER A 35 10.37 -8.52 31.39
C SER A 35 10.46 -8.06 32.84
N THR A 36 10.36 -6.74 33.06
CA THR A 36 10.20 -6.16 34.40
C THR A 36 8.91 -5.35 34.48
N ARG A 37 8.24 -5.40 35.64
CA ARG A 37 7.15 -4.48 35.97
C ARG A 37 7.65 -3.42 36.94
N ASP A 38 7.60 -2.16 36.52
CA ASP A 38 7.99 -1.02 37.34
C ASP A 38 6.89 -0.62 38.35
N LEU A 39 7.19 0.39 39.17
CA LEU A 39 6.29 0.90 40.21
C LEU A 39 5.04 1.59 39.66
N GLU A 40 5.06 2.02 38.40
CA GLU A 40 3.93 2.63 37.68
C GLU A 40 3.08 1.58 36.94
N ASN A 41 3.42 0.30 37.04
CA ASN A 41 2.84 -0.82 36.32
C ASN A 41 3.11 -0.79 34.81
N ASN A 42 4.22 -0.21 34.34
CA ASN A 42 4.68 -0.44 32.98
C ASN A 42 5.49 -1.72 32.91
N ILE A 43 5.40 -2.39 31.76
CA ILE A 43 6.14 -3.59 31.42
C ILE A 43 7.29 -3.22 30.49
N ASN A 44 8.52 -3.54 30.91
CA ASN A 44 9.73 -3.26 30.17
C ASN A 44 10.39 -4.58 29.75
N VAL A 45 10.47 -4.82 28.45
CA VAL A 45 11.08 -6.03 27.88
C VAL A 45 12.46 -5.68 27.32
N LEU A 46 13.49 -6.39 27.76
CA LEU A 46 14.88 -6.16 27.37
C LEU A 46 15.65 -7.48 27.23
N ALA A 47 16.66 -7.49 26.36
CA ALA A 47 17.68 -8.52 26.31
C ALA A 47 18.99 -7.98 26.88
N ARG A 48 19.73 -8.80 27.64
CA ARG A 48 21.00 -8.39 28.28
C ARG A 48 22.18 -8.42 27.31
N ASP A 49 22.19 -9.38 26.40
CA ASP A 49 23.23 -9.62 25.42
C ASP A 49 22.59 -9.82 24.05
N THR A 50 22.89 -8.93 23.10
CA THR A 50 22.34 -8.99 21.73
C THR A 50 22.99 -10.06 20.86
N SER A 51 24.06 -10.70 21.33
CA SER A 51 24.69 -11.85 20.65
C SER A 51 24.13 -13.19 21.12
N GLY A 52 23.42 -13.20 22.25
CA GLY A 52 22.80 -14.40 22.82
C GLY A 52 21.43 -14.74 22.23
N ASP A 53 20.75 -15.73 22.83
CA ASP A 53 19.38 -16.07 22.47
C ASP A 53 18.41 -14.92 22.82
N MET A 54 17.80 -14.34 21.79
CA MET A 54 16.85 -13.22 21.91
C MET A 54 15.40 -13.63 21.61
N LYS A 55 15.11 -14.92 21.45
CA LYS A 55 13.76 -15.40 21.12
C LYS A 55 12.91 -15.48 22.38
N ILE A 56 11.74 -14.84 22.36
CA ILE A 56 10.74 -15.01 23.41
C ILE A 56 10.11 -16.40 23.28
N ASP A 57 10.12 -17.14 24.37
CA ASP A 57 9.34 -18.35 24.55
C ASP A 57 7.86 -17.98 24.77
N ARG A 58 6.97 -18.56 23.96
CA ARG A 58 5.54 -18.27 24.02
C ARG A 58 4.92 -18.64 25.35
N GLN A 59 5.30 -19.78 25.93
CA GLN A 59 4.76 -20.23 27.21
C GLN A 59 5.22 -19.31 28.34
N LYS A 60 6.49 -18.89 28.36
CA LYS A 60 6.98 -17.93 29.36
C LYS A 60 6.30 -16.56 29.24
N TRP A 61 5.96 -16.12 28.02
CA TRP A 61 5.14 -14.92 27.83
C TRP A 61 3.74 -15.08 28.44
N ILE A 62 3.09 -16.22 28.21
CA ILE A 62 1.78 -16.55 28.79
C ILE A 62 1.86 -16.58 30.31
N ASP A 63 2.84 -17.27 30.88
CA ASP A 63 3.04 -17.42 32.32
C ASP A 63 3.24 -16.05 32.98
N MET A 64 4.02 -15.15 32.36
CA MET A 64 4.16 -13.77 32.81
C MET A 64 2.80 -13.08 32.86
N VAL A 65 2.02 -13.14 31.78
CA VAL A 65 0.72 -12.45 31.71
C VAL A 65 -0.27 -13.01 32.72
N VAL A 66 -0.31 -14.32 32.93
CA VAL A 66 -1.14 -14.98 33.95
C VAL A 66 -0.70 -14.55 35.36
N ALA A 67 0.60 -14.52 35.64
CA ALA A 67 1.13 -14.04 36.92
C ALA A 67 0.79 -12.56 37.20
N LEU A 68 0.61 -11.76 36.14
CA LEU A 68 0.18 -10.36 36.23
C LEU A 68 -1.35 -10.19 36.36
N GLY A 69 -2.11 -11.29 36.41
CA GLY A 69 -3.57 -11.31 36.56
C GLY A 69 -4.35 -11.52 35.25
N GLY A 70 -3.67 -11.85 34.17
CA GLY A 70 -4.27 -12.21 32.88
C GLY A 70 -4.88 -13.62 32.91
N VAL A 71 -5.52 -14.00 31.80
CA VAL A 71 -6.14 -15.32 31.65
C VAL A 71 -5.61 -15.98 30.37
N HIS A 72 -5.37 -17.29 30.43
CA HIS A 72 -5.11 -18.13 29.26
C HIS A 72 -6.04 -19.34 29.33
N ASN A 73 -6.89 -19.49 28.31
CA ASN A 73 -7.89 -20.55 28.21
C ASN A 73 -7.99 -21.05 26.76
N ALA A 74 -9.03 -21.83 26.43
CA ALA A 74 -9.25 -22.35 25.08
C ALA A 74 -9.34 -21.25 23.99
N ASP A 75 -9.75 -20.04 24.36
CA ASP A 75 -9.80 -18.90 23.43
C ASP A 75 -8.43 -18.23 23.24
N GLY A 76 -7.41 -18.60 24.01
CA GLY A 76 -6.05 -18.02 23.98
C GLY A 76 -5.78 -16.99 25.08
N LEU A 77 -4.72 -16.21 24.92
CA LEU A 77 -4.24 -15.26 25.93
C LEU A 77 -5.15 -14.01 26.03
N ASN A 78 -5.35 -13.50 27.24
CA ASN A 78 -6.23 -12.36 27.51
C ASN A 78 -5.61 -11.43 28.56
N TRP A 79 -5.28 -10.21 28.13
CA TRP A 79 -4.72 -9.14 28.97
C TRP A 79 -5.77 -8.29 29.69
N GLY A 80 -7.07 -8.52 29.47
CA GLY A 80 -8.14 -7.59 29.85
C GLY A 80 -8.27 -7.31 31.36
N LYS A 81 -7.77 -8.20 32.22
CA LYS A 81 -7.70 -8.01 33.68
C LYS A 81 -6.37 -7.46 34.17
N VAL A 82 -5.35 -7.44 33.31
CA VAL A 82 -4.01 -7.00 33.64
C VAL A 82 -3.98 -5.46 33.72
N ASN A 83 -3.61 -4.93 34.88
CA ASN A 83 -3.45 -3.48 35.07
C ASN A 83 -2.04 -3.04 34.64
N VAL A 84 -1.86 -2.73 33.37
CA VAL A 84 -0.60 -2.23 32.80
C VAL A 84 -0.83 -0.92 32.04
N GLY A 85 0.03 0.07 32.31
CA GLY A 85 0.00 1.37 31.65
C GLY A 85 0.63 1.33 30.26
N ARG A 86 1.91 0.94 30.20
CA ARG A 86 2.68 0.82 28.95
C ARG A 86 3.40 -0.52 28.87
N LEU A 87 3.60 -1.02 27.66
CA LEU A 87 4.48 -2.14 27.36
C LEU A 87 5.54 -1.66 26.37
N LYS A 88 6.81 -1.80 26.72
CA LYS A 88 7.92 -1.32 25.88
C LYS A 88 8.97 -2.39 25.65
N PHE A 89 9.29 -2.63 24.38
CA PHE A 89 10.47 -3.40 23.98
C PHE A 89 11.65 -2.42 23.82
N HIS A 90 12.69 -2.60 24.65
CA HIS A 90 13.84 -1.68 24.68
C HIS A 90 14.99 -2.13 23.79
N THR A 91 15.15 -3.44 23.60
CA THR A 91 16.25 -4.00 22.82
C THR A 91 15.78 -4.37 21.42
N ALA A 92 16.43 -3.83 20.40
CA ALA A 92 16.17 -4.20 19.02
C ALA A 92 16.64 -5.64 18.72
N GLY A 93 15.90 -6.35 17.88
CA GLY A 93 16.20 -7.73 17.50
C GLY A 93 15.59 -8.80 18.41
N ILE A 94 14.84 -8.42 19.46
CA ILE A 94 14.07 -9.39 20.25
C ILE A 94 13.12 -10.12 19.29
N SER A 95 13.27 -11.45 19.24
CA SER A 95 12.58 -12.28 18.27
C SER A 95 11.29 -12.82 18.86
N LEU A 96 10.18 -12.66 18.14
CA LEU A 96 8.89 -13.19 18.55
C LEU A 96 8.81 -14.71 18.30
N PRO A 97 7.96 -15.45 19.05
CA PRO A 97 7.69 -16.86 18.75
C PRO A 97 6.96 -17.00 17.40
N ASP A 98 6.98 -18.22 16.84
CA ASP A 98 6.30 -18.55 15.59
C ASP A 98 4.76 -18.37 15.69
N ASP A 99 4.18 -18.69 16.83
CA ASP A 99 2.78 -18.40 17.14
C ASP A 99 2.60 -17.16 18.03
N CYS A 100 2.28 -16.03 17.41
CA CYS A 100 1.88 -14.79 18.06
C CYS A 100 0.37 -14.64 18.18
N SER A 101 -0.40 -15.73 18.05
CA SER A 101 -1.84 -15.64 18.24
C SER A 101 -2.17 -15.07 19.61
N THR A 102 -3.08 -14.08 19.66
CA THR A 102 -3.56 -13.43 20.89
C THR A 102 -2.49 -12.72 21.74
N PHE A 103 -1.27 -12.51 21.23
CA PHE A 103 -0.10 -12.08 22.02
C PHE A 103 -0.32 -10.80 22.87
N PHE A 104 -1.08 -9.83 22.35
CA PHE A 104 -1.48 -8.60 23.04
C PHE A 104 -3.00 -8.44 23.15
N ARG A 105 -3.77 -9.51 22.97
CA ARG A 105 -5.24 -9.44 22.92
C ARG A 105 -5.81 -8.87 24.23
N PHE A 106 -6.71 -7.90 24.10
CA PHE A 106 -7.31 -7.12 25.20
C PHE A 106 -6.32 -6.24 26.01
N PHE A 107 -5.11 -5.99 25.51
CA PHE A 107 -4.17 -5.10 26.18
C PHE A 107 -4.72 -3.66 26.25
N LYS A 108 -4.83 -3.12 27.46
CA LYS A 108 -5.48 -1.82 27.73
C LYS A 108 -4.53 -0.61 27.66
N GLY A 109 -3.23 -0.86 27.64
CA GLY A 109 -2.19 0.16 27.64
C GLY A 109 -1.68 0.56 26.26
N GLU A 110 -0.61 1.35 26.24
CA GLU A 110 0.15 1.71 25.03
C GLU A 110 1.29 0.70 24.80
N ILE A 111 1.63 0.43 23.53
CA ILE A 111 2.71 -0.51 23.17
C ILE A 111 3.77 0.24 22.36
N TYR A 112 5.04 0.12 22.76
CA TYR A 112 6.19 0.79 22.16
C TYR A 112 7.30 -0.18 21.78
N GLY A 113 8.08 0.14 20.74
CA GLY A 113 9.24 -0.64 20.31
C GLY A 113 8.91 -1.82 19.40
N CYS A 114 7.66 -1.93 18.92
CA CYS A 114 7.25 -3.01 18.02
C CYS A 114 8.06 -3.03 16.71
N GLU A 115 8.49 -1.87 16.21
CA GLU A 115 9.23 -1.71 14.96
C GLU A 115 10.64 -2.31 15.00
N SER A 116 11.13 -2.60 16.21
CA SER A 116 12.45 -3.17 16.46
C SER A 116 12.40 -4.68 16.74
N LEU A 117 11.20 -5.29 16.74
CA LEU A 117 11.03 -6.73 16.94
C LEU A 117 11.40 -7.51 15.67
N ASN A 118 12.07 -8.65 15.85
CA ASN A 118 12.28 -9.60 14.77
C ASN A 118 11.08 -10.54 14.65
N THR A 119 10.38 -10.45 13.52
CA THR A 119 9.20 -11.28 13.21
C THR A 119 9.45 -12.32 12.13
N SER A 120 10.71 -12.55 11.72
CA SER A 120 11.06 -13.41 10.57
C SER A 120 10.63 -14.88 10.70
N ASP A 121 10.33 -15.32 11.93
CA ASP A 121 9.89 -16.68 12.23
C ASP A 121 8.39 -16.79 12.53
N VAL A 122 7.67 -15.67 12.56
CA VAL A 122 6.25 -15.65 12.89
C VAL A 122 5.43 -16.27 11.75
N ILE A 123 4.62 -17.26 12.09
CA ILE A 123 3.70 -17.98 11.20
C ILE A 123 2.25 -17.54 11.45
N ASN A 124 1.88 -17.30 12.71
CA ASN A 124 0.51 -16.96 13.10
C ASN A 124 0.46 -15.62 13.84
N MET A 125 -0.24 -14.63 13.27
CA MET A 125 -0.48 -13.31 13.87
C MET A 125 -1.97 -13.09 14.20
N SER A 126 -2.79 -14.14 14.16
CA SER A 126 -4.23 -14.01 14.40
C SER A 126 -4.54 -13.41 15.78
N PHE A 127 -5.51 -12.50 15.82
CA PHE A 127 -5.95 -11.84 17.05
C PHE A 127 -4.87 -11.07 17.84
N MET A 128 -3.68 -10.84 17.28
CA MET A 128 -2.51 -10.36 18.04
C MET A 128 -2.78 -9.04 18.78
N PHE A 129 -3.42 -8.07 18.13
CA PHE A 129 -3.83 -6.77 18.68
C PHE A 129 -5.35 -6.63 18.78
N ARG A 130 -6.08 -7.74 18.87
CA ARG A 130 -7.54 -7.70 18.99
C ARG A 130 -7.95 -7.03 20.31
N TRP A 131 -8.88 -6.08 20.23
CA TRP A 131 -9.40 -5.28 21.35
C TRP A 131 -8.34 -4.41 22.08
N THR A 132 -7.25 -4.00 21.41
CA THR A 132 -6.25 -3.10 22.00
C THR A 132 -6.59 -1.63 21.76
N ALA A 133 -7.64 -1.14 22.44
CA ALA A 133 -8.24 0.17 22.14
C ALA A 133 -7.28 1.38 22.24
N LYS A 134 -6.22 1.31 23.06
CA LYS A 134 -5.24 2.40 23.24
C LYS A 134 -3.93 2.22 22.48
N ALA A 135 -3.63 1.02 21.99
CA ALA A 135 -2.36 0.75 21.34
C ALA A 135 -2.33 1.29 19.91
N ASP A 136 -1.19 1.84 19.52
CA ASP A 136 -0.84 2.18 18.14
C ASP A 136 0.54 1.58 17.80
N PRO A 137 0.62 0.24 17.66
CA PRO A 137 1.90 -0.44 17.49
C PRO A 137 2.51 -0.10 16.12
N ASN A 138 3.76 0.36 16.12
CA ASN A 138 4.50 0.53 14.87
C ASN A 138 4.97 -0.83 14.34
N VAL A 139 4.36 -1.28 13.23
CA VAL A 139 4.60 -2.59 12.60
C VAL A 139 5.27 -2.48 11.23
N SER A 140 5.81 -1.30 10.89
CA SER A 140 6.30 -0.96 9.54
C SER A 140 7.50 -1.78 9.05
N ASN A 141 8.31 -2.30 9.98
CA ASN A 141 9.52 -3.08 9.70
C ASN A 141 9.34 -4.59 9.86
N TRP A 142 8.12 -5.06 10.12
CA TRP A 142 7.88 -6.48 10.34
C TRP A 142 8.10 -7.28 9.05
N ASN A 143 8.85 -8.36 9.16
CA ASN A 143 8.95 -9.38 8.12
C ASN A 143 7.77 -10.34 8.26
N THR A 144 6.87 -10.36 7.28
CA THR A 144 5.67 -11.21 7.26
C THR A 144 5.75 -12.36 6.26
N SER A 145 6.91 -12.60 5.63
CA SER A 145 7.08 -13.60 4.54
C SER A 145 6.84 -15.07 4.92
N LYS A 146 6.71 -15.37 6.22
CA LYS A 146 6.31 -16.69 6.74
C LYS A 146 4.89 -16.74 7.30
N VAL A 147 4.21 -15.60 7.42
CA VAL A 147 2.90 -15.52 8.07
C VAL A 147 1.85 -16.17 7.18
N ILE A 148 1.06 -17.05 7.78
CA ILE A 148 -0.04 -17.79 7.15
C ILE A 148 -1.40 -17.22 7.61
N ASN A 149 -1.53 -16.80 8.87
CA ASN A 149 -2.80 -16.37 9.43
C ASN A 149 -2.72 -14.97 10.05
N MET A 150 -3.55 -14.05 9.56
CA MET A 150 -3.69 -12.66 10.03
C MET A 150 -5.13 -12.33 10.47
N ALA A 151 -5.98 -13.33 10.67
CA ALA A 151 -7.38 -13.16 11.06
C ALA A 151 -7.50 -12.28 12.32
N GLU A 152 -8.38 -11.28 12.27
CA GLU A 152 -8.71 -10.40 13.40
C GLU A 152 -7.52 -9.68 14.05
N MET A 153 -6.38 -9.56 13.37
CA MET A 153 -5.15 -9.04 13.97
C MET A 153 -5.33 -7.66 14.63
N PHE A 154 -6.06 -6.73 14.00
CA PHE A 154 -6.38 -5.40 14.52
C PHE A 154 -7.88 -5.21 14.79
N PHE A 155 -8.64 -6.29 14.99
CA PHE A 155 -10.08 -6.22 15.25
C PHE A 155 -10.35 -5.36 16.51
N TRP A 156 -11.14 -4.29 16.36
CA TRP A 156 -11.43 -3.30 17.43
C TRP A 156 -10.20 -2.58 18.02
N ALA A 157 -9.08 -2.51 17.28
CA ALA A 157 -7.91 -1.73 17.67
C ALA A 157 -8.10 -0.24 17.32
N HIS A 158 -8.99 0.46 18.03
CA HIS A 158 -9.48 1.80 17.66
C HIS A 158 -8.39 2.86 17.40
N LYS A 159 -7.28 2.83 18.15
CA LYS A 159 -6.19 3.82 18.01
C LYS A 159 -5.16 3.42 16.96
N ALA A 160 -5.12 2.17 16.53
CA ALA A 160 -4.09 1.66 15.64
C ALA A 160 -4.12 2.34 14.27
N ARG A 161 -2.93 2.72 13.79
CA ARG A 161 -2.64 3.26 12.46
C ARG A 161 -1.53 2.42 11.80
N PRO A 162 -1.77 1.12 11.58
CA PRO A 162 -0.71 0.22 11.16
C PRO A 162 -0.23 0.56 9.75
N ASN A 163 1.08 0.82 9.60
CA ASN A 163 1.72 0.90 8.30
C ASN A 163 2.09 -0.51 7.82
N VAL A 164 1.35 -1.01 6.83
CA VAL A 164 1.44 -2.39 6.34
C VAL A 164 1.89 -2.49 4.87
N TYR A 165 2.42 -1.39 4.32
CA TYR A 165 2.76 -1.30 2.89
C TYR A 165 3.85 -2.32 2.47
N ASN A 166 4.81 -2.59 3.37
CA ASN A 166 5.96 -3.46 3.11
C ASN A 166 5.69 -4.94 3.44
N TRP A 167 4.49 -5.28 3.91
CA TRP A 167 4.19 -6.66 4.29
C TRP A 167 4.15 -7.56 3.06
N ASP A 168 4.87 -8.68 3.15
CA ASP A 168 4.73 -9.80 2.24
C ASP A 168 3.55 -10.67 2.70
N THR A 169 2.49 -10.70 1.90
CA THR A 169 1.28 -11.49 2.20
C THR A 169 1.18 -12.75 1.34
N SER A 170 2.24 -13.12 0.60
CA SER A 170 2.16 -14.19 -0.41
C SER A 170 1.82 -15.57 0.15
N LYS A 171 1.98 -15.80 1.46
CA LYS A 171 1.63 -17.06 2.14
C LYS A 171 0.37 -16.98 2.99
N VAL A 172 -0.21 -15.78 3.14
CA VAL A 172 -1.37 -15.59 4.01
C VAL A 172 -2.59 -16.24 3.39
N THR A 173 -3.30 -17.04 4.18
CA THR A 173 -4.53 -17.72 3.77
C THR A 173 -5.77 -17.12 4.43
N ASN A 174 -5.65 -16.47 5.58
CA ASN A 174 -6.79 -15.90 6.30
C ASN A 174 -6.55 -14.46 6.76
N MET A 175 -7.46 -13.57 6.36
CA MET A 175 -7.48 -12.12 6.68
C MET A 175 -8.87 -11.67 7.16
N GLN A 176 -9.75 -12.59 7.57
CA GLN A 176 -11.08 -12.23 8.06
C GLN A 176 -11.00 -11.19 9.17
N PHE A 177 -11.84 -10.16 9.11
CA PHE A 177 -11.97 -9.09 10.11
C PHE A 177 -10.66 -8.35 10.45
N MET A 178 -9.61 -8.45 9.63
CA MET A 178 -8.26 -8.03 9.99
C MET A 178 -8.17 -6.59 10.53
N PHE A 179 -8.90 -5.64 9.93
CA PHE A 179 -9.00 -4.25 10.38
C PHE A 179 -10.42 -3.86 10.82
N CYS A 180 -11.32 -4.83 11.00
CA CYS A 180 -12.72 -4.54 11.29
C CYS A 180 -12.86 -3.77 12.61
N ASN A 181 -13.56 -2.63 12.58
CA ASN A 181 -13.70 -1.65 13.67
C ASN A 181 -12.38 -1.00 14.17
N ALA A 182 -11.28 -1.12 13.41
CA ALA A 182 -10.07 -0.33 13.63
C ALA A 182 -10.28 1.11 13.11
N GLY A 183 -11.02 1.92 13.87
CA GLY A 183 -11.56 3.21 13.42
C GLY A 183 -10.54 4.28 12.98
N ASN A 184 -9.24 4.11 13.26
CA ASN A 184 -8.18 4.98 12.76
C ASN A 184 -7.31 4.36 11.67
N ALA A 185 -7.54 3.09 11.33
CA ALA A 185 -6.74 2.38 10.34
C ALA A 185 -7.01 2.90 8.93
N GLU A 186 -5.93 3.24 8.22
CA GLU A 186 -5.91 3.60 6.79
C GLU A 186 -4.88 2.73 6.06
N PRO A 187 -5.04 1.40 6.04
CA PRO A 187 -4.01 0.51 5.52
C PRO A 187 -3.86 0.66 4.00
N ASN A 188 -2.63 0.89 3.53
CA ASN A 188 -2.31 0.79 2.11
C ASN A 188 -1.95 -0.66 1.76
N VAL A 189 -2.89 -1.34 1.10
CA VAL A 189 -2.81 -2.78 0.78
C VAL A 189 -2.66 -3.05 -0.73
N SER A 190 -2.39 -2.01 -1.53
CA SER A 190 -2.36 -2.09 -3.00
C SER A 190 -1.28 -3.03 -3.55
N ASN A 191 -0.26 -3.35 -2.76
CA ASN A 191 0.85 -4.23 -3.15
C ASN A 191 0.65 -5.69 -2.73
N TRP A 192 -0.36 -5.97 -1.91
CA TRP A 192 -0.51 -7.29 -1.30
C TRP A 192 -0.76 -8.36 -2.34
N ASN A 193 -0.11 -9.51 -2.15
CA ASN A 193 -0.44 -10.73 -2.87
C ASN A 193 -1.48 -11.51 -2.06
N ILE A 194 -2.70 -11.60 -2.58
CA ILE A 194 -3.82 -12.28 -1.95
C ILE A 194 -4.19 -13.60 -2.65
N SER A 195 -3.35 -14.13 -3.55
CA SER A 195 -3.68 -15.32 -4.35
C SER A 195 -3.94 -16.58 -3.51
N ASN A 196 -3.43 -16.63 -2.28
CA ASN A 196 -3.62 -17.73 -1.35
C ASN A 196 -4.70 -17.47 -0.29
N VAL A 197 -5.25 -16.24 -0.23
CA VAL A 197 -6.26 -15.88 0.76
C VAL A 197 -7.57 -16.58 0.41
N ILE A 198 -8.15 -17.29 1.36
CA ILE A 198 -9.44 -17.98 1.21
C ILE A 198 -10.56 -17.26 1.96
N ASN A 199 -10.24 -16.37 2.91
CA ASN A 199 -11.22 -15.59 3.65
C ASN A 199 -10.68 -14.19 4.00
N MET A 200 -11.43 -13.16 3.61
CA MET A 200 -11.24 -11.73 3.89
C MET A 200 -12.56 -11.04 4.23
N GLU A 201 -13.51 -11.78 4.80
CA GLU A 201 -14.80 -11.25 5.26
C GLU A 201 -14.59 -10.02 6.15
N ARG A 202 -15.36 -8.96 5.90
CA ARG A 202 -15.41 -7.73 6.72
C ARG A 202 -14.05 -7.05 6.97
N MET A 203 -13.06 -7.30 6.11
CA MET A 203 -11.67 -6.89 6.32
C MET A 203 -11.50 -5.40 6.64
N PHE A 204 -12.24 -4.51 5.96
CA PHE A 204 -12.16 -3.06 6.13
C PHE A 204 -13.40 -2.45 6.79
N THR A 205 -14.33 -3.26 7.30
CA THR A 205 -15.57 -2.78 7.90
C THR A 205 -15.28 -1.75 8.99
N ASN A 206 -15.91 -0.58 8.92
CA ASN A 206 -15.75 0.51 9.88
C ASN A 206 -14.28 0.93 10.12
N THR A 207 -13.49 0.99 9.05
CA THR A 207 -12.14 1.60 9.02
C THR A 207 -12.18 3.05 8.55
N ARG A 208 -11.04 3.75 8.61
CA ARG A 208 -10.91 5.14 8.12
C ARG A 208 -10.47 5.21 6.66
N VAL A 209 -10.53 4.11 5.91
CA VAL A 209 -9.99 4.06 4.55
C VAL A 209 -10.65 5.10 3.64
N VAL A 210 -9.82 5.94 3.01
CA VAL A 210 -10.28 7.02 2.12
C VAL A 210 -10.33 6.56 0.67
N SER A 211 -9.42 5.68 0.27
CA SER A 211 -9.35 5.18 -1.09
C SER A 211 -8.52 3.91 -1.21
N LEU A 212 -8.89 3.04 -2.13
CA LEU A 212 -8.15 1.80 -2.39
C LEU A 212 -8.08 1.48 -3.89
N ASP A 213 -6.86 1.24 -4.37
CA ASP A 213 -6.61 0.62 -5.67
C ASP A 213 -6.24 -0.85 -5.46
N LEU A 214 -7.23 -1.73 -5.63
CA LEU A 214 -7.08 -3.18 -5.49
C LEU A 214 -6.97 -3.88 -6.85
N SER A 215 -6.78 -3.13 -7.94
CA SER A 215 -6.77 -3.67 -9.31
C SER A 215 -5.70 -4.74 -9.56
N LYS A 216 -4.65 -4.79 -8.73
CA LYS A 216 -3.55 -5.77 -8.81
C LYS A 216 -3.82 -7.07 -8.07
N TRP A 217 -4.83 -7.10 -7.21
CA TRP A 217 -5.16 -8.31 -6.46
C TRP A 217 -5.66 -9.41 -7.40
N ARG A 218 -5.30 -10.65 -7.09
CA ARG A 218 -5.73 -11.84 -7.84
C ARG A 218 -6.52 -12.74 -6.91
N LEU A 219 -7.83 -12.83 -7.13
CA LEU A 219 -8.70 -13.71 -6.38
C LEU A 219 -8.48 -15.17 -6.82
N ASN A 220 -8.52 -16.10 -5.87
CA ASN A 220 -8.54 -17.53 -6.16
C ASN A 220 -9.98 -18.05 -6.25
N LYS A 221 -10.12 -19.35 -6.54
CA LYS A 221 -11.42 -20.01 -6.69
C LYS A 221 -12.27 -19.93 -5.43
N GLU A 222 -11.68 -19.99 -4.24
CA GLU A 222 -12.42 -19.90 -2.97
C GLU A 222 -13.08 -18.53 -2.78
N LEU A 223 -12.39 -17.45 -3.14
CA LEU A 223 -12.93 -16.09 -3.06
C LEU A 223 -13.94 -15.79 -4.18
N LEU A 224 -13.75 -16.37 -5.37
CA LEU A 224 -14.65 -16.18 -6.51
C LEU A 224 -15.97 -16.95 -6.35
N ASN A 225 -15.92 -18.17 -5.81
CA ASN A 225 -17.06 -19.09 -5.78
C ASN A 225 -17.92 -18.98 -4.51
N ASN A 226 -17.38 -18.41 -3.42
CA ASN A 226 -18.10 -18.29 -2.16
C ASN A 226 -18.22 -16.82 -1.74
N SER A 227 -19.41 -16.26 -1.94
CA SER A 227 -19.72 -14.86 -1.64
C SER A 227 -19.51 -14.47 -0.17
N LYS A 228 -19.49 -15.45 0.76
CA LYS A 228 -19.23 -15.19 2.19
C LYS A 228 -17.77 -14.82 2.46
N ASN A 229 -16.84 -15.38 1.69
CA ASN A 229 -15.41 -15.25 1.94
C ASN A 229 -14.87 -13.82 1.68
N ALA A 230 -15.61 -12.98 0.97
CA ALA A 230 -15.32 -11.56 0.76
C ALA A 230 -16.53 -10.67 1.10
N ALA A 231 -17.46 -11.16 1.93
CA ALA A 231 -18.67 -10.41 2.26
C ALA A 231 -18.35 -9.15 3.08
N ASN A 232 -19.15 -8.10 2.90
CA ASN A 232 -19.15 -6.92 3.76
C ASN A 232 -17.80 -6.20 3.91
N MET A 233 -16.86 -6.36 2.97
CA MET A 233 -15.50 -5.83 3.12
C MET A 233 -15.49 -4.33 3.37
N PHE A 234 -16.38 -3.58 2.71
CA PHE A 234 -16.45 -2.11 2.78
C PHE A 234 -17.73 -1.61 3.46
N ASN A 235 -18.31 -2.42 4.35
CA ASN A 235 -19.46 -1.97 5.12
C ASN A 235 -19.05 -0.87 6.10
N SER A 236 -19.81 0.23 6.13
CA SER A 236 -19.61 1.39 7.01
C SER A 236 -18.23 2.06 6.88
N CYS A 237 -17.62 2.02 5.69
CA CYS A 237 -16.37 2.73 5.37
C CYS A 237 -16.65 4.21 5.08
N ASN A 238 -17.07 4.97 6.09
CA ASN A 238 -17.67 6.30 5.93
C ASN A 238 -16.72 7.39 5.38
N GLN A 239 -15.42 7.12 5.29
CA GLN A 239 -14.43 8.03 4.70
C GLN A 239 -14.08 7.68 3.24
N LEU A 240 -14.58 6.56 2.72
CA LEU A 240 -14.26 6.08 1.39
C LEU A 240 -14.77 7.06 0.33
N LYS A 241 -13.87 7.51 -0.54
CA LYS A 241 -14.17 8.43 -1.64
C LYS A 241 -14.05 7.76 -3.00
N TRP A 242 -13.19 6.76 -3.15
CA TRP A 242 -13.14 5.92 -4.35
C TRP A 242 -12.54 4.54 -4.07
N LEU A 243 -12.94 3.56 -4.89
CA LEU A 243 -12.51 2.18 -4.84
C LEU A 243 -12.32 1.66 -6.27
N LYS A 244 -11.18 1.02 -6.53
CA LYS A 244 -10.98 0.15 -7.69
C LYS A 244 -10.86 -1.29 -7.19
N THR A 245 -11.69 -2.19 -7.70
CA THR A 245 -11.70 -3.59 -7.27
C THR A 245 -10.73 -4.44 -8.10
N PRO A 246 -10.31 -5.62 -7.62
CA PRO A 246 -9.78 -6.64 -8.52
C PRO A 246 -10.87 -7.23 -9.40
N THR A 247 -10.44 -7.99 -10.40
CA THR A 247 -11.30 -8.80 -11.25
C THR A 247 -12.07 -9.83 -10.43
N GLY A 248 -13.39 -9.88 -10.62
CA GLY A 248 -14.29 -10.88 -10.02
C GLY A 248 -14.74 -10.57 -8.60
N LEU A 249 -14.33 -9.45 -7.98
CA LEU A 249 -14.70 -9.17 -6.59
C LEU A 249 -16.21 -8.97 -6.46
N ARG A 250 -16.84 -9.82 -5.64
CA ARG A 250 -18.19 -9.65 -5.13
C ARG A 250 -18.13 -9.28 -3.66
N THR A 251 -18.72 -8.14 -3.29
CA THR A 251 -18.76 -7.68 -1.90
C THR A 251 -19.82 -6.60 -1.71
N VAL A 252 -20.05 -6.23 -0.44
CA VAL A 252 -20.96 -5.15 -0.05
C VAL A 252 -20.16 -3.90 0.28
N ILE A 253 -20.67 -2.77 -0.19
CA ILE A 253 -20.17 -1.43 0.08
C ILE A 253 -21.28 -0.64 0.75
N ARG A 254 -20.94 0.04 1.85
CA ARG A 254 -21.83 0.97 2.55
C ARG A 254 -21.04 2.13 3.11
N VAL A 255 -21.44 3.36 2.77
CA VAL A 255 -20.81 4.62 3.16
C VAL A 255 -21.90 5.59 3.59
N ALA A 256 -21.76 6.24 4.74
CA ALA A 256 -22.83 7.04 5.32
C ALA A 256 -23.25 8.30 4.52
N LYS A 257 -22.40 8.80 3.62
CA LYS A 257 -22.66 10.02 2.84
C LYS A 257 -21.91 9.99 1.51
N GLY A 258 -22.52 10.60 0.50
CA GLY A 258 -21.91 10.86 -0.80
C GLY A 258 -22.79 10.38 -1.94
N ASP A 259 -22.55 10.96 -3.11
CA ASP A 259 -23.14 10.50 -4.36
C ASP A 259 -22.05 9.82 -5.19
N PHE A 260 -22.22 8.54 -5.44
CA PHE A 260 -21.21 7.69 -6.08
C PHE A 260 -21.64 7.29 -7.47
N LYS A 261 -20.68 7.32 -8.40
CA LYS A 261 -20.79 6.66 -9.70
C LYS A 261 -20.16 5.27 -9.61
N ILE A 262 -20.82 4.29 -10.21
CA ILE A 262 -20.41 2.89 -10.24
C ILE A 262 -20.21 2.49 -11.69
N VAL A 263 -18.96 2.21 -12.06
CA VAL A 263 -18.56 1.84 -13.41
C VAL A 263 -18.06 0.41 -13.40
N LYS A 264 -18.66 -0.45 -14.23
CA LYS A 264 -18.26 -1.83 -14.46
C LYS A 264 -17.38 -1.90 -15.71
N LEU A 265 -16.25 -2.58 -15.57
CA LEU A 265 -15.23 -2.77 -16.59
C LEU A 265 -15.02 -4.26 -16.81
N LYS A 266 -14.72 -4.63 -18.05
CA LYS A 266 -14.24 -5.96 -18.41
C LYS A 266 -13.14 -5.83 -19.45
N LYS A 267 -12.20 -6.76 -19.44
CA LYS A 267 -11.10 -6.75 -20.40
C LYS A 267 -11.66 -6.84 -21.81
N TYR A 268 -11.24 -5.93 -22.69
CA TYR A 268 -11.63 -5.84 -24.09
C TYR A 268 -13.13 -5.55 -24.37
N ASN A 269 -13.91 -5.16 -23.36
CA ASN A 269 -15.30 -4.75 -23.54
C ASN A 269 -15.47 -3.25 -23.28
N GLN A 270 -16.54 -2.69 -23.84
CA GLN A 270 -16.93 -1.32 -23.59
C GLN A 270 -17.18 -1.10 -22.09
N VAL A 271 -16.82 0.09 -21.62
CA VAL A 271 -17.12 0.56 -20.27
C VAL A 271 -18.64 0.61 -20.07
N MET A 272 -19.12 0.04 -18.96
CA MET A 272 -20.54 0.03 -18.60
C MET A 272 -20.76 0.89 -17.35
N ILE A 273 -21.62 1.90 -17.45
CA ILE A 273 -22.07 2.67 -16.29
C ILE A 273 -23.21 1.89 -15.63
N GLU A 274 -22.92 1.27 -14.48
CA GLU A 274 -23.93 0.50 -13.74
C GLU A 274 -24.85 1.44 -12.95
N LYS A 275 -24.26 2.49 -12.35
CA LYS A 275 -25.00 3.58 -11.72
C LYS A 275 -24.32 4.89 -12.03
N GLU A 276 -25.07 5.80 -12.65
CA GLU A 276 -24.60 7.16 -12.85
C GLU A 276 -24.53 7.91 -11.52
N SER A 277 -25.52 7.73 -10.64
CA SER A 277 -25.60 8.33 -9.30
C SER A 277 -26.19 7.30 -8.34
N GLN A 278 -25.56 7.13 -7.18
CA GLN A 278 -25.92 6.12 -6.19
C GLN A 278 -25.53 6.59 -4.79
N SER A 279 -26.54 6.70 -3.92
CA SER A 279 -26.32 6.78 -2.47
C SER A 279 -25.90 5.40 -1.94
N LEU A 280 -24.87 5.36 -1.11
CA LEU A 280 -24.38 4.11 -0.49
C LEU A 280 -24.71 4.05 1.01
N ASN A 281 -25.73 4.79 1.46
CA ASN A 281 -26.17 4.81 2.88
C ASN A 281 -26.71 3.45 3.33
N ASP A 282 -27.31 2.72 2.40
CA ASP A 282 -27.72 1.32 2.54
C ASP A 282 -26.70 0.40 1.87
N GLU A 283 -26.81 -0.90 2.14
CA GLU A 283 -25.91 -1.90 1.56
C GLU A 283 -26.08 -1.98 0.05
N TYR A 284 -24.97 -1.79 -0.68
CA TYR A 284 -24.90 -2.03 -2.12
C TYR A 284 -23.94 -3.19 -2.40
N GLU A 285 -24.46 -4.30 -2.92
CA GLU A 285 -23.67 -5.45 -3.33
C GLU A 285 -23.20 -5.29 -4.77
N ILE A 286 -21.89 -5.15 -4.98
CA ILE A 286 -21.29 -5.15 -6.31
C ILE A 286 -21.11 -6.58 -6.81
N ASN A 287 -21.14 -6.73 -8.14
CA ASN A 287 -20.96 -8.02 -8.80
C ASN A 287 -21.88 -9.14 -8.28
N LYS A 288 -23.15 -8.81 -8.02
CA LYS A 288 -24.16 -9.73 -7.45
C LYS A 288 -24.31 -11.03 -8.27
N ASP A 289 -24.13 -10.93 -9.58
CA ASP A 289 -24.23 -12.06 -10.52
C ASP A 289 -22.99 -12.97 -10.54
N GLY A 290 -21.91 -12.61 -9.82
CA GLY A 290 -20.69 -13.43 -9.73
C GLY A 290 -19.85 -13.44 -11.00
N ASP A 291 -19.80 -12.33 -11.72
CA ASP A 291 -19.05 -12.18 -12.97
C ASP A 291 -17.55 -12.19 -12.70
N SER A 292 -16.89 -13.30 -13.01
CA SER A 292 -15.48 -13.53 -12.68
C SER A 292 -14.49 -12.60 -13.41
N GLU A 293 -14.94 -11.87 -14.42
CA GLU A 293 -14.12 -10.94 -15.22
C GLU A 293 -14.41 -9.46 -14.92
N ALA A 294 -15.41 -9.17 -14.08
CA ALA A 294 -15.83 -7.82 -13.79
C ALA A 294 -14.86 -7.09 -12.86
N ILE A 295 -14.56 -5.83 -13.18
CA ILE A 295 -13.85 -4.88 -12.34
C ILE A 295 -14.77 -3.69 -12.11
N TYR A 296 -14.69 -3.09 -10.92
CA TYR A 296 -15.50 -1.94 -10.55
C TYR A 296 -14.62 -0.75 -10.22
N HIS A 297 -14.90 0.39 -10.87
CA HIS A 297 -14.43 1.72 -10.49
C HIS A 297 -15.60 2.46 -9.85
N ILE A 298 -15.45 2.81 -8.58
CA ILE A 298 -16.50 3.43 -7.76
C ILE A 298 -15.94 4.71 -7.17
N TYR A 299 -16.62 5.84 -7.36
CA TYR A 299 -16.08 7.12 -6.90
C TYR A 299 -17.16 8.15 -6.59
N ASN A 300 -16.88 8.99 -5.59
CA ASN A 300 -17.71 10.13 -5.24
C ASN A 300 -17.61 11.21 -6.32
N LYS A 301 -18.72 11.48 -7.01
CA LYS A 301 -18.81 12.32 -8.21
C LYS A 301 -18.53 13.80 -7.95
N ASN A 302 -18.71 14.23 -6.70
CA ASN A 302 -18.45 15.60 -6.28
C ASN A 302 -16.96 15.87 -6.10
N VAL A 303 -16.13 14.82 -6.00
CA VAL A 303 -14.69 14.92 -5.74
C VAL A 303 -13.87 14.39 -6.92
N TYR A 304 -14.38 13.38 -7.62
CA TYR A 304 -13.70 12.68 -8.70
C TYR A 304 -14.51 12.71 -9.98
N ALA A 305 -13.81 12.53 -11.10
CA ALA A 305 -14.34 12.35 -12.43
C ALA A 305 -13.78 11.08 -13.07
N GLY A 306 -14.52 10.49 -13.99
CA GLY A 306 -14.09 9.37 -14.83
C GLY A 306 -13.56 9.84 -16.18
N VAL A 307 -12.42 9.30 -16.62
CA VAL A 307 -11.94 9.43 -17.99
C VAL A 307 -12.10 8.08 -18.68
N THR A 308 -12.96 8.02 -19.69
CA THR A 308 -13.19 6.83 -20.53
C THR A 308 -12.36 6.92 -21.81
N PHE A 309 -11.66 5.84 -22.14
CA PHE A 309 -10.78 5.72 -23.30
C PHE A 309 -11.47 4.90 -24.38
N ASP A 310 -12.16 5.57 -25.29
CA ASP A 310 -12.94 4.97 -26.37
C ASP A 310 -12.05 4.59 -27.57
N LYS A 311 -12.19 3.35 -28.02
CA LYS A 311 -11.39 2.82 -29.13
C LYS A 311 -11.62 3.52 -30.47
N ASN A 312 -12.63 4.37 -30.63
CA ASN A 312 -12.89 5.21 -31.81
C ASN A 312 -12.84 4.44 -33.14
N GLY A 313 -13.66 3.40 -33.26
CA GLY A 313 -13.67 2.50 -34.43
C GLY A 313 -12.46 1.57 -34.51
N GLY A 314 -11.76 1.35 -33.39
CA GLY A 314 -10.81 0.26 -33.22
C GLY A 314 -11.51 -1.10 -33.20
N GLU A 315 -10.75 -2.16 -33.46
CA GLU A 315 -11.20 -3.54 -33.42
C GLU A 315 -11.36 -3.99 -31.96
N GLU A 316 -10.37 -3.70 -31.12
CA GLU A 316 -10.34 -4.05 -29.69
C GLU A 316 -10.34 -2.80 -28.81
N GLU A 317 -10.99 -2.90 -27.65
CA GLU A 317 -10.97 -1.86 -26.60
C GLU A 317 -9.59 -1.73 -25.97
N ALA A 318 -9.30 -0.54 -25.43
CA ALA A 318 -8.13 -0.33 -24.59
C ALA A 318 -8.27 -1.10 -23.26
N TRP A 319 -7.17 -1.35 -22.56
CA TRP A 319 -7.20 -1.95 -21.23
C TRP A 319 -6.21 -1.30 -20.29
N PHE A 320 -6.55 -0.72 -19.14
CA PHE A 320 -7.86 -0.37 -18.59
C PHE A 320 -8.42 0.86 -19.33
N ASN A 321 -9.65 0.77 -19.87
CA ASN A 321 -10.30 1.82 -20.66
C ASN A 321 -11.10 2.84 -19.84
N HIS A 322 -10.94 2.87 -18.52
CA HIS A 322 -11.54 3.89 -17.66
C HIS A 322 -10.61 4.19 -16.50
N GLU A 323 -10.53 5.45 -16.08
CA GLU A 323 -9.69 5.90 -14.98
C GLU A 323 -10.41 6.92 -14.10
N ILE A 324 -10.25 6.81 -12.78
CA ILE A 324 -10.77 7.74 -11.78
C ILE A 324 -9.71 8.82 -11.56
N VAL A 325 -10.10 10.08 -11.72
CA VAL A 325 -9.20 11.23 -11.54
C VAL A 325 -9.81 12.27 -10.61
N ARG A 326 -8.96 12.97 -9.86
CA ARG A 326 -9.43 14.03 -8.96
C ARG A 326 -9.78 15.27 -9.77
N ARG A 327 -10.99 15.80 -9.55
CA ARG A 327 -11.50 16.97 -10.28
C ARG A 327 -10.58 18.18 -10.09
N GLY A 328 -10.38 18.93 -11.17
CA GLY A 328 -9.58 20.16 -11.21
C GLY A 328 -8.07 19.96 -11.26
N LEU A 329 -7.57 18.71 -11.17
CA LEU A 329 -6.15 18.41 -11.28
C LEU A 329 -5.78 17.95 -12.69
N PRO A 330 -4.53 18.20 -13.15
CA PRO A 330 -3.98 17.56 -14.33
C PRO A 330 -4.04 16.03 -14.23
N PHE A 331 -4.38 15.37 -15.34
CA PHE A 331 -4.59 13.92 -15.41
C PHE A 331 -3.43 13.12 -14.80
N TYR A 332 -2.17 13.49 -15.08
CA TYR A 332 -1.00 12.74 -14.60
C TYR A 332 -0.86 12.65 -13.07
N TYR A 333 -1.53 13.49 -12.29
CA TYR A 333 -1.42 13.46 -10.83
C TYR A 333 -2.11 12.24 -10.21
N THR A 334 -3.24 11.83 -10.78
CA THR A 334 -4.07 10.75 -10.21
C THR A 334 -4.49 9.70 -11.22
N GLY A 335 -4.43 10.03 -12.51
CA GLY A 335 -4.80 9.14 -13.61
C GLY A 335 -3.62 8.41 -14.23
N ARG A 336 -3.93 7.31 -14.91
CA ARG A 336 -3.03 6.49 -15.70
C ARG A 336 -3.68 6.24 -17.05
N LEU A 337 -2.89 6.35 -18.12
CA LEU A 337 -3.32 5.93 -19.46
C LEU A 337 -3.58 4.41 -19.47
N PRO A 338 -4.37 3.91 -20.43
CA PRO A 338 -4.55 2.47 -20.59
C PRO A 338 -3.21 1.73 -20.65
N SER A 339 -3.12 0.61 -19.94
CA SER A 339 -1.94 -0.26 -19.96
C SER A 339 -1.73 -0.99 -21.29
N GLU A 340 -2.81 -1.20 -22.04
CA GLU A 340 -2.85 -1.79 -23.37
C GLU A 340 -3.69 -0.84 -24.26
N ASN A 341 -3.14 -0.51 -25.42
CA ASN A 341 -3.77 0.38 -26.37
C ASN A 341 -4.84 -0.35 -27.19
N PRO A 342 -5.89 0.35 -27.66
CA PRO A 342 -6.84 -0.25 -28.59
C PRO A 342 -6.13 -0.61 -29.90
N LYS A 343 -6.59 -1.68 -30.54
CA LYS A 343 -5.99 -2.19 -31.80
C LYS A 343 -6.82 -1.78 -33.01
N LYS A 344 -6.14 -1.48 -34.11
CA LYS A 344 -6.76 -1.24 -35.43
C LYS A 344 -5.81 -1.67 -36.53
N LYS A 345 -6.24 -2.59 -37.41
CA LYS A 345 -5.38 -3.17 -38.44
C LYS A 345 -4.80 -2.11 -39.38
N GLY A 346 -3.48 -2.08 -39.52
CA GLY A 346 -2.77 -1.12 -40.38
C GLY A 346 -2.56 0.27 -39.76
N TYR A 347 -2.89 0.43 -38.47
CA TYR A 347 -2.72 1.69 -37.75
C TYR A 347 -2.04 1.47 -36.39
N CYS A 348 -1.31 2.48 -35.93
CA CYS A 348 -0.85 2.58 -34.56
C CYS A 348 -1.61 3.69 -33.82
N LEU A 349 -1.75 3.55 -32.50
CA LEU A 349 -2.30 4.63 -31.66
C LEU A 349 -1.35 5.83 -31.67
N GLY A 350 -1.84 6.97 -32.16
CA GLY A 350 -1.15 8.26 -32.12
C GLY A 350 -1.37 9.01 -30.81
N GLY A 351 -2.46 8.75 -30.11
CA GLY A 351 -2.81 9.36 -28.82
C GLY A 351 -4.33 9.40 -28.62
N TRP A 352 -4.79 10.33 -27.78
CA TRP A 352 -6.20 10.49 -27.42
C TRP A 352 -6.66 11.92 -27.70
N ALA A 353 -7.91 12.11 -28.11
CA ALA A 353 -8.48 13.42 -28.42
C ALA A 353 -9.89 13.58 -27.84
N TYR A 354 -10.39 14.82 -27.78
CA TYR A 354 -11.70 15.12 -27.21
C TYR A 354 -12.86 14.79 -28.17
N ALA A 355 -12.57 14.70 -29.47
CA ALA A 355 -13.55 14.42 -30.51
C ALA A 355 -13.18 13.18 -31.33
N GLN A 356 -14.19 12.41 -31.73
CA GLN A 356 -14.04 11.23 -32.58
C GLN A 356 -13.35 11.52 -33.93
N VAL A 357 -13.58 12.72 -34.46
CA VAL A 357 -13.10 13.17 -35.78
C VAL A 357 -11.73 13.86 -35.74
N ALA A 358 -11.09 13.95 -34.57
CA ALA A 358 -9.83 14.65 -34.42
C ALA A 358 -8.71 14.00 -35.23
N ALA A 359 -7.97 14.81 -35.99
CA ALA A 359 -6.85 14.36 -36.82
C ALA A 359 -5.55 14.16 -36.00
N GLU A 360 -5.43 14.83 -34.86
CA GLU A 360 -4.26 14.78 -34.00
C GLU A 360 -4.68 14.59 -32.52
N PRO A 361 -3.81 14.03 -31.67
CA PRO A 361 -4.07 13.91 -30.23
C PRO A 361 -4.14 15.27 -29.55
N GLU A 362 -5.14 15.46 -28.70
CA GLU A 362 -5.42 16.71 -27.97
C GLU A 362 -5.46 16.49 -26.44
N PHE A 363 -5.76 15.27 -26.01
CA PHE A 363 -5.75 14.89 -24.61
C PHE A 363 -4.33 14.56 -24.17
N LEU A 364 -3.78 15.41 -23.33
CA LEU A 364 -2.42 15.30 -22.80
C LEU A 364 -2.48 14.90 -21.32
N PRO A 365 -1.44 14.25 -20.78
CA PRO A 365 -1.38 13.99 -19.34
C PRO A 365 -1.50 15.27 -18.49
N SER A 366 -1.17 16.45 -19.03
CA SER A 366 -1.34 17.76 -18.38
C SER A 366 -2.76 18.32 -18.41
N THR A 367 -3.70 17.68 -19.13
CA THR A 367 -5.10 18.12 -19.22
C THR A 367 -5.74 18.08 -17.83
N LYS A 368 -6.33 19.21 -17.40
CA LYS A 368 -7.14 19.25 -16.18
C LYS A 368 -8.49 18.61 -16.44
N VAL A 369 -8.89 17.68 -15.60
CA VAL A 369 -10.19 17.00 -15.73
C VAL A 369 -11.15 17.58 -14.70
N TRP A 370 -12.23 18.21 -15.17
CA TRP A 370 -13.22 18.85 -14.32
C TRP A 370 -14.48 18.04 -14.13
N GLU A 371 -14.80 17.18 -15.09
CA GLU A 371 -16.03 16.38 -15.16
C GLU A 371 -15.72 15.05 -15.86
N ASP A 372 -16.67 14.13 -15.80
CA ASP A 372 -16.56 12.87 -16.52
C ASP A 372 -16.43 13.15 -18.01
N MET A 373 -15.50 12.48 -18.68
CA MET A 373 -15.23 12.72 -20.09
C MET A 373 -14.86 11.43 -20.81
N THR A 374 -15.16 11.41 -22.11
CA THR A 374 -14.69 10.37 -23.02
C THR A 374 -13.62 10.98 -23.91
N VAL A 375 -12.51 10.26 -24.08
CA VAL A 375 -11.46 10.57 -25.04
C VAL A 375 -11.36 9.46 -26.06
N TYR A 376 -11.10 9.86 -27.30
CA TYR A 376 -11.18 8.98 -28.46
C TYR A 376 -9.78 8.68 -29.00
N ALA A 377 -9.53 7.42 -29.31
CA ALA A 377 -8.27 7.00 -29.92
C ALA A 377 -8.05 7.70 -31.26
N VAL A 378 -6.88 8.31 -31.44
CA VAL A 378 -6.44 8.87 -32.72
C VAL A 378 -5.49 7.89 -33.37
N TYR A 379 -5.84 7.41 -34.56
CA TYR A 379 -5.07 6.41 -35.29
C TYR A 379 -4.19 7.04 -36.36
N LYS A 380 -2.92 6.61 -36.42
CA LYS A 380 -1.98 6.99 -37.48
C LYS A 380 -1.65 5.75 -38.30
N LEU A 381 -1.57 5.90 -39.63
CA LEU A 381 -1.19 4.82 -40.52
C LEU A 381 0.13 4.21 -40.03
N ASP A 382 0.13 2.88 -39.87
CA ASP A 382 1.32 2.11 -39.52
C ASP A 382 2.21 2.02 -40.77
N THR A 383 2.84 3.15 -41.08
CA THR A 383 3.75 3.27 -42.21
C THR A 383 5.05 2.55 -41.85
N PRO A 384 5.60 1.71 -42.75
CA PRO A 384 6.86 1.02 -42.49
C PRO A 384 7.94 2.03 -42.07
N LYS A 385 8.47 1.87 -40.86
CA LYS A 385 9.54 2.72 -40.33
C LYS A 385 10.69 2.71 -41.33
N LEU A 386 11.01 3.87 -41.90
CA LEU A 386 12.15 4.02 -42.79
C LEU A 386 13.43 3.82 -41.95
N ILE A 387 14.06 2.65 -42.08
CA ILE A 387 15.37 2.40 -41.46
C ILE A 387 16.40 3.20 -42.27
N MET A 388 16.60 4.47 -41.92
CA MET A 388 17.75 5.20 -42.42
C MET A 388 19.03 4.60 -41.82
N LYS A 389 19.90 4.05 -42.68
CA LYS A 389 21.31 3.82 -42.33
C LYS A 389 21.95 5.18 -42.11
N VAL A 390 22.10 5.58 -40.85
CA VAL A 390 22.91 6.76 -40.51
C VAL A 390 24.36 6.45 -40.86
N LYS A 391 24.90 7.06 -41.93
CA LYS A 391 26.35 7.03 -42.19
C LYS A 391 27.02 7.94 -41.17
N ALA A 392 27.87 7.36 -40.32
CA ALA A 392 28.74 8.14 -39.47
C ALA A 392 29.66 9.01 -40.34
N LYS A 393 29.43 10.33 -40.37
CA LYS A 393 30.33 11.27 -41.02
C LYS A 393 31.45 11.63 -40.04
N LYS A 394 32.67 11.20 -40.34
CA LYS A 394 33.86 11.61 -39.60
C LYS A 394 34.05 13.12 -39.83
N ILE A 395 33.92 13.92 -38.77
CA ILE A 395 34.15 15.36 -38.85
C ILE A 395 35.67 15.57 -38.97
N ASN A 396 36.12 16.29 -39.99
CA ASN A 396 37.54 16.56 -40.18
C ASN A 396 38.09 17.49 -39.09
N ARG A 397 39.35 17.24 -38.74
CA ARG A 397 40.12 17.74 -37.58
C ARG A 397 40.10 19.28 -37.44
N GLY A 398 39.36 19.79 -36.45
CA GLY A 398 39.67 21.03 -35.72
C GLY A 398 40.34 20.70 -34.38
N ARG A 399 41.28 21.54 -33.90
CA ARG A 399 42.34 21.25 -32.90
C ARG A 399 41.96 20.78 -31.47
N LYS A 400 40.78 20.21 -31.19
CA LYS A 400 40.50 19.55 -29.89
C LYS A 400 39.70 18.24 -30.06
N LYS A 401 40.32 17.12 -29.65
CA LYS A 401 39.67 15.79 -29.60
C LYS A 401 38.51 15.79 -28.59
N LEU A 402 37.26 15.76 -29.06
CA LEU A 402 36.10 15.35 -28.24
C LEU A 402 36.04 13.81 -28.18
N ARG A 403 36.86 13.18 -27.33
CA ARG A 403 36.75 11.74 -27.02
C ARG A 403 35.58 11.52 -26.06
N GLY A 404 34.57 10.72 -26.45
CA GLY A 404 33.55 10.20 -25.52
C GLY A 404 32.07 10.28 -25.96
N PHE A 405 31.75 10.85 -27.12
CA PHE A 405 30.37 10.86 -27.60
C PHE A 405 30.01 9.55 -28.30
N ILE A 406 29.08 8.79 -27.72
CA ILE A 406 28.44 7.64 -28.36
C ILE A 406 27.14 8.15 -28.97
N VAL A 407 26.99 8.05 -30.29
CA VAL A 407 25.70 8.27 -30.95
C VAL A 407 25.17 6.88 -31.30
N GLY A 408 24.20 6.41 -30.51
CA GLY A 408 23.48 5.17 -30.82
C GLY A 408 22.62 5.32 -32.07
N LYS A 409 22.21 4.19 -32.66
CA LYS A 409 21.21 4.17 -33.74
C LYS A 409 19.89 4.69 -33.18
N ILE A 410 19.33 5.73 -33.80
CA ILE A 410 18.06 6.33 -33.41
C ILE A 410 17.04 6.05 -34.52
N THR A 411 15.86 5.58 -34.14
CA THR A 411 14.73 5.40 -35.06
C THR A 411 13.85 6.64 -34.99
N LEU A 412 13.61 7.27 -36.14
CA LEU A 412 12.79 8.48 -36.26
C LEU A 412 11.44 8.17 -36.94
N PRO A 413 10.37 8.93 -36.62
CA PRO A 413 9.13 8.88 -37.40
C PRO A 413 9.35 9.43 -38.82
N LEU A 414 8.46 9.09 -39.76
CA LEU A 414 8.57 9.53 -41.16
C LEU A 414 8.41 11.06 -41.33
N LYS A 415 7.56 11.72 -40.53
CA LYS A 415 7.40 13.18 -40.42
C LYS A 415 6.92 13.57 -39.02
N GLY A 416 7.24 14.79 -38.55
CA GLY A 416 6.73 15.35 -37.29
C GLY A 416 7.80 16.01 -36.41
N GLU A 417 7.38 16.62 -35.30
CA GLU A 417 8.30 17.10 -34.26
C GLU A 417 8.88 15.93 -33.50
N VAL A 418 10.21 15.90 -33.40
CA VAL A 418 10.92 14.91 -32.58
C VAL A 418 11.68 15.62 -31.49
N PHE A 419 11.34 15.27 -30.25
CA PHE A 419 12.08 15.71 -29.08
C PHE A 419 13.28 14.80 -28.85
N PHE A 420 14.47 15.39 -28.85
CA PHE A 420 15.69 14.71 -28.45
C PHE A 420 16.28 15.30 -27.20
N ARG A 421 16.68 14.41 -26.28
CA ARG A 421 17.53 14.73 -25.16
C ARG A 421 18.93 14.22 -25.45
N LEU A 422 19.84 15.11 -25.85
CA LEU A 422 21.25 14.78 -25.99
C LEU A 422 21.98 15.14 -24.70
N ARG A 423 22.57 14.13 -24.04
CA ARG A 423 23.41 14.33 -22.86
C ARG A 423 24.85 13.97 -23.20
N GLY A 424 25.71 14.98 -23.35
CA GLY A 424 27.15 14.79 -23.43
C GLY A 424 27.73 14.48 -22.05
N PHE A 425 28.74 13.61 -21.98
CA PHE A 425 29.55 13.44 -20.78
C PHE A 425 31.03 13.45 -21.12
N LYS A 426 31.84 13.95 -20.18
CA LYS A 426 33.30 13.89 -20.21
C LYS A 426 33.77 12.95 -19.11
N LYS A 427 34.68 12.02 -19.43
CA LYS A 427 35.36 11.20 -18.41
C LYS A 427 36.59 11.95 -17.91
N VAL A 428 36.67 12.18 -16.61
CA VAL A 428 37.85 12.78 -15.94
C VAL A 428 38.24 11.86 -14.78
N LYS A 429 39.47 11.37 -14.78
CA LYS A 429 40.00 10.43 -13.76
C LYS A 429 39.04 9.25 -13.46
N GLY A 430 38.52 8.61 -14.51
CA GLY A 430 37.61 7.46 -14.39
C GLY A 430 36.15 7.78 -14.08
N LYS A 431 35.83 8.98 -13.58
CA LYS A 431 34.45 9.41 -13.26
C LYS A 431 33.80 10.14 -14.44
N ARG A 432 32.48 9.93 -14.62
CA ARG A 432 31.68 10.60 -15.67
C ARG A 432 31.17 11.94 -15.13
N HIS A 433 31.53 13.02 -15.80
CA HIS A 433 31.01 14.36 -15.55
C HIS A 433 30.09 14.74 -16.71
N TYR A 434 28.82 14.98 -16.43
CA TYR A 434 27.83 15.31 -17.44
C TYR A 434 27.91 16.82 -17.77
N GLY A 435 27.91 17.16 -19.06
CA GLY A 435 27.81 18.54 -19.51
C GLY A 435 26.36 19.04 -19.55
N ILE A 436 26.18 20.31 -19.94
CA ILE A 436 24.89 20.99 -20.07
C ILE A 436 23.92 20.15 -20.91
N MET A 437 22.67 20.05 -20.44
CA MET A 437 21.57 19.44 -21.18
C MET A 437 21.15 20.38 -22.31
N LEU A 438 21.29 19.93 -23.55
CA LEU A 438 20.75 20.66 -24.70
C LEU A 438 19.38 20.06 -25.05
N TYR A 439 18.36 20.91 -25.00
CA TYR A 439 17.03 20.63 -25.53
C TYR A 439 16.97 21.25 -26.91
N LYS A 440 16.68 20.45 -27.94
CA LYS A 440 16.36 21.01 -29.26
C LYS A 440 15.15 20.30 -29.84
N ASN A 441 14.18 21.12 -30.24
CA ASN A 441 13.10 20.70 -31.11
C ASN A 441 13.66 20.61 -32.52
N ILE A 442 13.48 19.46 -33.15
CA ILE A 442 13.86 19.28 -34.54
C ILE A 442 12.61 18.92 -35.31
N TYR A 443 12.33 19.71 -36.35
CA TYR A 443 11.28 19.41 -37.32
C TYR A 443 11.85 18.51 -38.42
N TRP A 444 11.25 17.33 -38.60
CA TRP A 444 11.66 16.34 -39.58
C TRP A 444 10.62 16.23 -40.70
N LEU A 445 11.05 16.52 -41.94
CA LEU A 445 10.21 16.50 -43.15
C LEU A 445 10.37 15.24 -44.02
N GLY A 446 11.00 14.18 -43.49
CA GLY A 446 11.17 12.90 -44.19
C GLY A 446 12.42 12.76 -45.06
N THR A 447 13.00 13.87 -45.55
CA THR A 447 14.24 13.85 -46.36
C THR A 447 15.31 14.86 -45.91
N LYS A 448 14.96 15.80 -45.03
CA LYS A 448 15.85 16.87 -44.55
C LYS A 448 15.52 17.25 -43.11
N ILE A 449 16.55 17.51 -42.31
CA ILE A 449 16.44 18.12 -40.98
C ILE A 449 16.40 19.64 -41.17
N ILE A 450 15.40 20.32 -40.63
CA ILE A 450 15.40 21.78 -40.52
C ILE A 450 15.96 22.14 -39.13
N PRO A 451 17.16 22.72 -39.04
CA PRO A 451 17.67 23.22 -37.76
C PRO A 451 16.80 24.42 -37.31
N PRO A 452 16.55 24.60 -36.01
CA PRO A 452 15.88 25.79 -35.51
C PRO A 452 16.66 27.04 -35.91
N ALA A 453 15.95 28.10 -36.27
CA ALA A 453 16.51 29.40 -36.65
C ALA A 453 17.09 30.12 -35.43
N SER A 454 18.20 29.64 -34.91
CA SER A 454 19.18 30.46 -34.19
C SER A 454 20.53 29.75 -34.18
N SER A 455 21.49 30.44 -34.78
CA SER A 455 22.91 30.24 -34.57
C SER A 455 23.20 30.45 -33.09
N ASP A 456 23.49 29.36 -32.38
CA ASP A 456 24.47 29.33 -31.30
C ASP A 456 24.88 27.88 -31.09
N ILE A 457 25.98 27.53 -31.74
CA ILE A 457 26.71 26.28 -31.59
C ILE A 457 28.02 26.67 -30.91
N ILE A 458 28.26 26.17 -29.70
CA ILE A 458 29.61 25.99 -29.15
C ILE A 458 29.97 24.52 -29.28
#